data_AF-A0A932GQ71-F1
#
_entry.id   AF-A0A932GQ71-F1
#
_cell.length_a   1.000
_cell.length_b   1.000
_cell.length_c   1.000
_cell.angle_alpha   90.00
_cell.angle_beta   90.00
_cell.angle_gamma   90.00
#
_symmetry.space_group_name_H-M   'P 1'
#
loop_
_entity.id
_entity.type
_entity.pdbx_description
1 polymer ?
#
loop_
_entity_poly.entity_id
_entity_poly.type
_entity_poly.pdbx_seq_one_letter_code
_entity_poly.pdbx_strand_id
1 'polypeptide(L)'
;MYLDRRRSPIAWPDGARIVIIPCVAFETWPADLGTPETMQNEDRPPLSKNALFRRDLCSVTDREYGERVGVFRMLDVFAREGIHTTFFLNAINLERCSEACKAIQEAGHELASENYIHDYSFMKTYEQEREDQRKTGRIFEQRTGQRPVGYLSTGVRPSNNTPEIIAEEG
;
A
#
# COMPACT_ATOMS: atom_id res chain seq x y z
N MET A 1 -2.82 2.46 -32.80
CA MET A 1 -4.23 2.75 -33.13
C MET A 1 -4.76 3.74 -32.09
N TYR A 2 -4.68 5.04 -32.37
CA TYR A 2 -5.19 6.07 -31.46
C TYR A 2 -6.68 6.25 -31.74
N LEU A 3 -7.52 5.75 -30.83
CA LEU A 3 -8.95 6.01 -30.87
C LEU A 3 -9.20 7.47 -30.48
N ASP A 4 -10.05 8.15 -31.24
CA ASP A 4 -10.65 9.42 -30.84
C ASP A 4 -11.43 9.20 -29.53
N ARG A 5 -10.97 9.80 -28.43
CA ARG A 5 -11.46 9.54 -27.06
C ARG A 5 -11.92 10.81 -26.37
N ARG A 6 -12.89 11.51 -26.96
CA ARG A 6 -13.69 12.45 -26.15
C ARG A 6 -14.65 11.65 -25.27
N ARG A 7 -14.24 11.38 -24.04
CA ARG A 7 -15.15 10.83 -23.02
C ARG A 7 -16.21 11.88 -22.65
N SER A 8 -17.42 11.43 -22.33
CA SER A 8 -18.40 12.29 -21.67
C SER A 8 -17.83 12.84 -20.35
N PRO A 9 -18.12 14.10 -19.98
CA PRO A 9 -17.73 14.63 -18.67
C PRO A 9 -18.28 13.76 -17.54
N ILE A 10 -17.46 13.50 -16.51
CA ILE A 10 -17.96 12.91 -15.26
C ILE A 10 -18.76 13.98 -14.53
N ALA A 11 -19.99 13.65 -14.16
CA ALA A 11 -20.79 14.46 -13.25
C ALA A 11 -20.49 14.03 -11.81
N TRP A 12 -19.94 14.94 -11.01
CA TRP A 12 -19.69 14.71 -9.59
C TRP A 12 -20.88 15.18 -8.74
N PRO A 13 -21.03 14.63 -7.52
CA PRO A 13 -21.98 15.14 -6.54
C PRO A 13 -21.84 16.65 -6.33
N ASP A 14 -22.95 17.30 -5.98
CA ASP A 14 -23.04 18.73 -5.66
C ASP A 14 -22.55 19.69 -6.76
N GLY A 15 -22.41 19.20 -8.00
CA GLY A 15 -21.88 20.00 -9.11
C GLY A 15 -20.39 20.29 -9.00
N ALA A 16 -19.65 19.51 -8.19
CA ALA A 16 -18.20 19.63 -8.08
C ALA A 16 -17.52 19.51 -9.44
N ARG A 17 -16.53 20.37 -9.69
CA ARG A 17 -15.75 20.39 -10.94
C ARG A 17 -14.44 19.61 -10.83
N ILE A 18 -13.95 19.43 -9.61
CA ILE A 18 -12.71 18.73 -9.28
C ILE A 18 -12.97 17.93 -8.01
N VAL A 19 -12.47 16.70 -7.99
CA VAL A 19 -12.38 15.87 -6.79
C VAL A 19 -10.91 15.69 -6.47
N ILE A 20 -10.54 15.90 -5.22
CA ILE A 20 -9.18 15.67 -4.72
C ILE A 20 -9.30 14.53 -3.72
N ILE A 21 -8.56 13.44 -3.98
CA ILE A 21 -8.50 12.28 -3.11
C ILE A 21 -7.04 12.14 -2.71
N PRO A 22 -6.65 12.51 -1.48
CA PRO A 22 -5.38 12.08 -0.94
C PRO A 22 -5.36 10.55 -0.96
N CYS A 23 -4.22 9.95 -1.27
CA CYS A 23 -4.01 8.50 -1.16
C CYS A 23 -2.79 8.31 -0.25
N VAL A 24 -2.94 7.51 0.79
CA VAL A 24 -1.84 7.26 1.74
C VAL A 24 -1.34 5.85 1.54
N ALA A 25 -0.11 5.70 1.06
CA ALA A 25 0.58 4.42 1.09
C ALA A 25 1.06 4.17 2.53
N PHE A 26 0.65 3.04 3.10
CA PHE A 26 0.98 2.59 4.44
C PHE A 26 1.67 1.24 4.37
N GLU A 27 2.96 1.29 4.05
CA GLU A 27 3.73 0.17 3.55
C GLU A 27 4.55 -0.50 4.66
N THR A 28 4.41 -1.82 4.80
CA THR A 28 5.33 -2.68 5.57
C THR A 28 6.22 -3.49 4.66
N TRP A 29 7.51 -3.46 4.99
CA TRP A 29 8.57 -3.95 4.12
C TRP A 29 9.02 -5.37 4.51
N PRO A 30 9.58 -6.15 3.56
CA PRO A 30 10.10 -7.48 3.83
C PRO A 30 11.21 -7.47 4.88
N ALA A 31 11.43 -8.63 5.52
CA ALA A 31 12.37 -8.75 6.64
C ALA A 31 13.83 -8.45 6.27
N ASP A 32 14.15 -8.56 4.97
CA ASP A 32 15.45 -8.26 4.38
C ASP A 32 15.70 -6.74 4.20
N LEU A 33 14.74 -5.87 4.53
CA LEU A 33 14.91 -4.42 4.43
C LEU A 33 16.23 -3.97 5.10
N GLY A 34 17.01 -3.22 4.33
CA GLY A 34 18.33 -2.70 4.72
C GLY A 34 19.48 -3.69 4.51
N THR A 35 19.25 -4.94 4.06
CA THR A 35 20.34 -5.84 3.66
C THR A 35 20.75 -5.65 2.20
N PRO A 36 21.96 -6.08 1.78
CA PRO A 36 22.41 -5.92 0.39
C PRO A 36 21.57 -6.67 -0.65
N GLU A 37 20.81 -7.67 -0.21
CA GLU A 37 19.95 -8.50 -1.04
C GLU A 37 18.54 -7.91 -1.21
N THR A 38 18.18 -6.92 -0.40
CA THR A 38 16.86 -6.30 -0.47
C THR A 38 16.66 -5.61 -1.82
N MET A 39 15.45 -5.76 -2.36
CA MET A 39 15.05 -5.01 -3.56
C MET A 39 14.54 -3.61 -3.23
N GLN A 40 14.53 -3.25 -1.94
CA GLN A 40 13.84 -2.08 -1.38
C GLN A 40 14.79 -0.93 -1.03
N ASN A 41 15.66 -0.55 -1.98
CA ASN A 41 16.74 0.43 -1.78
C ASN A 41 16.44 1.83 -2.34
N GLU A 42 15.17 2.26 -2.31
CA GLU A 42 14.81 3.59 -2.84
C GLU A 42 15.62 4.69 -2.14
N ASP A 43 16.30 5.49 -2.96
CA ASP A 43 17.07 6.68 -2.61
C ASP A 43 18.24 6.51 -1.64
N ARG A 44 18.74 5.28 -1.47
CA ARG A 44 19.96 5.03 -0.69
C ARG A 44 20.99 4.22 -1.46
N PRO A 45 22.26 4.69 -1.52
CA PRO A 45 23.32 3.91 -2.12
C PRO A 45 23.54 2.62 -1.31
N PRO A 46 23.84 1.49 -1.96
CA PRO A 46 24.08 0.23 -1.27
C PRO A 46 25.28 0.34 -0.32
N LEU A 47 25.25 -0.43 0.75
CA LEU A 47 26.38 -0.55 1.67
C LEU A 47 27.65 -0.96 0.91
N SER A 48 28.79 -0.44 1.36
CA SER A 48 30.10 -0.85 0.84
C SER A 48 30.27 -2.37 0.93
N LYS A 49 30.88 -2.97 -0.08
CA LYS A 49 31.20 -4.42 -0.08
C LYS A 49 32.04 -4.84 1.14
N ASN A 50 32.80 -3.91 1.72
CA ASN A 50 33.67 -4.15 2.89
C ASN A 50 33.03 -3.71 4.22
N ALA A 51 31.73 -3.40 4.25
CA ALA A 51 31.06 -3.03 5.49
C ALA A 51 31.05 -4.20 6.49
N LEU A 52 31.43 -3.93 7.74
CA LEU A 52 31.39 -4.91 8.83
C LEU A 52 29.95 -5.27 9.21
N PHE A 53 29.04 -4.31 9.09
CA PHE A 53 27.60 -4.49 9.31
C PHE A 53 26.88 -4.46 7.97
N ARG A 54 26.02 -5.44 7.74
CA ARG A 54 25.30 -5.64 6.47
C ARG A 54 23.81 -5.27 6.57
N ARG A 55 23.43 -4.44 7.55
CA ARG A 55 22.05 -3.96 7.68
C ARG A 55 22.07 -2.45 7.88
N ASP A 56 21.52 -1.72 6.91
CA ASP A 56 21.35 -0.28 7.02
C ASP A 56 20.16 0.03 7.94
N LEU A 57 20.47 0.49 9.15
CA LEU A 57 19.44 0.82 10.13
C LEU A 57 18.65 2.06 9.73
N CYS A 58 19.22 3.01 8.99
CA CYS A 58 18.47 4.18 8.52
C CYS A 58 17.34 3.75 7.57
N SER A 59 17.60 2.76 6.72
CA SER A 59 16.56 2.12 5.90
C SER A 59 15.45 1.53 6.77
N VAL A 60 15.78 0.79 7.81
CA VAL A 60 14.76 0.20 8.69
C VAL A 60 13.98 1.26 9.47
N THR A 61 14.67 2.13 10.20
CA THR A 61 14.03 3.03 11.18
C THR A 61 13.19 4.12 10.54
N ASP A 62 13.52 4.56 9.31
CA ASP A 62 12.71 5.56 8.62
C ASP A 62 11.35 5.01 8.21
N ARG A 63 11.28 3.73 7.82
CA ARG A 63 9.99 3.07 7.53
C ARG A 63 9.21 2.82 8.82
N GLU A 64 9.88 2.33 9.86
CA GLU A 64 9.26 2.15 11.18
C GLU A 64 8.70 3.46 11.75
N TYR A 65 9.33 4.60 11.46
CA TYR A 65 8.80 5.90 11.86
C TYR A 65 7.41 6.16 11.25
N GLY A 66 7.18 5.80 9.98
CA GLY A 66 5.88 5.90 9.34
C GLY A 66 4.82 5.06 10.05
N GLU A 67 5.15 3.79 10.32
CA GLU A 67 4.29 2.81 11.01
C GLU A 67 3.95 3.21 12.45
N ARG A 68 4.88 3.84 13.16
CA ARG A 68 4.77 4.10 14.62
C ARG A 68 4.35 5.52 14.96
N VAL A 69 4.67 6.50 14.13
CA VAL A 69 4.53 7.93 14.45
C VAL A 69 3.87 8.69 13.30
N GLY A 70 4.32 8.47 12.07
CA GLY A 70 3.85 9.18 10.88
C GLY A 70 2.35 9.03 10.67
N VAL A 71 1.85 7.80 10.75
CA VAL A 71 0.43 7.48 10.55
C VAL A 71 -0.50 8.26 11.49
N PHE A 72 -0.19 8.34 12.79
CA PHE A 72 -1.03 9.07 13.74
C PHE A 72 -1.01 10.58 13.50
N ARG A 73 0.15 11.14 13.11
CA ARG A 73 0.22 12.55 12.71
C ARG A 73 -0.60 12.84 11.46
N MET A 74 -0.67 11.90 10.51
CA MET A 74 -1.54 12.04 9.35
C MET A 74 -3.01 12.02 9.74
N LEU A 75 -3.41 11.11 10.63
CA LEU A 75 -4.77 11.07 11.18
C LEU A 75 -5.15 12.39 11.87
N ASP A 76 -4.24 12.98 12.67
CA ASP A 76 -4.47 14.30 13.29
C ASP A 76 -4.72 15.41 12.26
N VAL A 77 -3.96 15.40 11.15
CA VAL A 77 -4.13 16.36 10.07
C VAL A 77 -5.47 16.14 9.37
N PHE A 78 -5.80 14.91 8.99
CA PHE A 78 -7.07 14.62 8.31
C PHE A 78 -8.29 14.97 9.17
N ALA A 79 -8.24 14.67 10.47
CA ALA A 79 -9.29 15.04 11.40
C ALA A 79 -9.47 16.57 11.49
N ARG A 80 -8.36 17.32 11.58
CA ARG A 80 -8.41 18.79 11.63
C ARG A 80 -9.01 19.40 10.36
N GLU A 81 -8.67 18.85 9.20
CA GLU A 81 -9.15 19.34 7.91
C GLU A 81 -10.51 18.74 7.48
N GLY A 82 -11.08 17.82 8.27
CA GLY A 82 -12.35 17.16 7.95
C GLY A 82 -12.29 16.27 6.70
N ILE A 83 -11.13 15.66 6.43
CA ILE A 83 -10.87 14.84 5.24
C ILE A 83 -11.02 13.36 5.57
N HIS A 84 -11.83 12.64 4.79
CA HIS A 84 -11.77 11.18 4.70
C HIS A 84 -11.02 10.79 3.41
N THR A 85 -10.27 9.71 3.49
CA THR A 85 -9.29 9.29 2.47
C THR A 85 -9.07 7.78 2.56
N THR A 86 -8.32 7.24 1.61
CA THR A 86 -7.99 5.83 1.49
C THR A 86 -6.53 5.60 1.90
N PHE A 87 -6.33 4.65 2.81
CA PHE A 87 -5.02 4.11 3.17
C PHE A 87 -4.83 2.79 2.42
N PHE A 88 -3.84 2.77 1.53
CA PHE A 88 -3.38 1.56 0.85
C PHE A 88 -2.35 0.90 1.73
N LEU A 89 -2.68 -0.26 2.29
CA LEU A 89 -1.82 -0.95 3.25
C LEU A 89 -1.55 -2.38 2.82
N ASN A 90 -0.37 -2.88 3.17
CA ASN A 90 -0.11 -4.29 3.00
C ASN A 90 -0.91 -5.10 4.03
N ALA A 91 -1.46 -6.25 3.66
CA ALA A 91 -2.30 -7.03 4.58
C ALA A 91 -1.59 -7.39 5.90
N ILE A 92 -0.26 -7.54 5.88
CA ILE A 92 0.54 -7.80 7.08
C ILE A 92 0.51 -6.65 8.10
N ASN A 93 0.21 -5.41 7.69
CA ASN A 93 0.00 -4.28 8.61
C ASN A 93 -1.16 -4.55 9.57
N LEU A 94 -2.21 -5.26 9.12
CA LEU A 94 -3.35 -5.63 9.98
C LEU A 94 -2.96 -6.58 11.13
N GLU A 95 -1.78 -7.21 11.03
CA GLU A 95 -1.23 -8.08 12.06
C GLU A 95 -0.14 -7.39 12.89
N ARG A 96 0.76 -6.66 12.23
CA ARG A 96 1.95 -6.05 12.84
C ARG A 96 1.71 -4.64 13.39
N CYS A 97 0.83 -3.88 12.74
CA CYS A 97 0.51 -2.49 13.04
C CYS A 97 -0.99 -2.37 13.37
N SER A 98 -1.57 -3.38 14.03
CA SER A 98 -3.01 -3.51 14.23
C SER A 98 -3.64 -2.32 14.96
N GLU A 99 -2.92 -1.70 15.90
CA GLU A 99 -3.37 -0.48 16.59
C GLU A 99 -3.51 0.70 15.62
N ALA A 100 -2.55 0.90 14.71
CA ALA A 100 -2.61 1.93 13.69
C ALA A 100 -3.73 1.66 12.69
N CYS A 101 -3.85 0.43 12.19
CA CYS A 101 -4.93 0.05 11.26
C CYS A 101 -6.32 0.26 11.89
N LYS A 102 -6.48 -0.10 13.17
CA LYS A 102 -7.71 0.13 13.92
C LYS A 102 -8.02 1.62 14.05
N ALA A 103 -7.01 2.44 14.39
CA ALA A 103 -7.18 3.89 14.48
C ALA A 103 -7.60 4.51 13.13
N ILE A 104 -7.00 4.06 12.01
CA ILE A 104 -7.38 4.50 10.66
C ILE A 104 -8.86 4.17 10.40
N GLN A 105 -9.30 2.93 10.69
CA GLN A 105 -10.67 2.50 10.47
C GLN A 105 -11.68 3.24 11.37
N GLU A 106 -11.36 3.41 12.66
CA GLU A 106 -12.20 4.13 13.62
C GLU A 106 -12.35 5.62 13.29
N ALA A 107 -11.34 6.21 12.63
CA ALA A 107 -11.40 7.57 12.10
C ALA A 107 -12.20 7.69 10.79
N GLY A 108 -12.78 6.60 10.28
CA GLY A 108 -13.67 6.61 9.10
C GLY A 108 -12.95 6.60 7.75
N HIS A 109 -11.65 6.29 7.72
CA HIS A 109 -10.90 6.14 6.48
C HIS A 109 -11.10 4.76 5.85
N GLU A 110 -10.97 4.68 4.52
CA GLU A 110 -11.00 3.41 3.79
C GLU A 110 -9.66 2.67 3.97
N LEU A 111 -9.72 1.35 4.18
CA LEU A 111 -8.57 0.46 4.11
C LEU A 111 -8.58 -0.28 2.77
N ALA A 112 -7.66 0.09 1.87
CA ALA A 112 -7.45 -0.55 0.58
C ALA A 112 -6.18 -1.42 0.58
N SER A 113 -6.10 -2.35 -0.35
CA SER A 113 -4.99 -3.30 -0.44
C SER A 113 -3.80 -2.72 -1.20
N GLU A 114 -2.61 -2.99 -0.69
CA GLU A 114 -1.36 -2.92 -1.43
C GLU A 114 -0.61 -4.26 -1.39
N ASN A 115 -1.27 -5.37 -1.71
CA ASN A 115 -0.73 -6.75 -1.56
C ASN A 115 -0.53 -7.21 -0.09
N TYR A 116 0.04 -8.40 0.09
CA TYR A 116 0.25 -8.98 1.42
C TYR A 116 1.41 -8.31 2.18
N ILE A 117 2.50 -8.02 1.47
CA ILE A 117 3.72 -7.35 1.94
C ILE A 117 4.26 -6.51 0.79
N HIS A 118 5.12 -5.52 1.07
CA HIS A 118 5.73 -4.68 0.03
C HIS A 118 6.80 -5.45 -0.77
N ASP A 119 6.37 -6.40 -1.61
CA ASP A 119 7.15 -7.08 -2.62
C ASP A 119 6.51 -6.89 -4.01
N TYR A 120 7.23 -7.23 -5.08
CA TYR A 120 6.87 -6.80 -6.43
C TYR A 120 6.11 -7.87 -7.23
N SER A 121 4.92 -7.52 -7.73
CA SER A 121 4.12 -8.40 -8.60
C SER A 121 4.86 -8.85 -9.86
N PHE A 122 5.67 -7.98 -10.48
CA PHE A 122 6.43 -8.33 -11.69
C PHE A 122 7.53 -9.39 -11.46
N MET A 123 7.81 -9.76 -10.21
CA MET A 123 8.75 -10.83 -9.85
C MET A 123 8.06 -12.17 -9.60
N LYS A 124 6.73 -12.25 -9.81
CA LYS A 124 5.90 -13.41 -9.48
C LYS A 124 5.31 -14.06 -10.72
N THR A 125 5.08 -15.37 -10.65
CA THR A 125 4.19 -16.05 -11.61
C THR A 125 2.75 -15.64 -11.37
N TYR A 126 1.87 -15.94 -12.33
CA TYR A 126 0.42 -15.72 -12.18
C TYR A 126 -0.12 -16.33 -10.89
N GLU A 127 0.22 -17.59 -10.62
CA GLU A 127 -0.27 -18.34 -9.46
C GLU A 127 0.25 -17.79 -8.14
N GLN A 128 1.50 -17.33 -8.10
CA GLN A 128 2.09 -16.70 -6.91
C GLN A 128 1.40 -15.38 -6.59
N GLU A 129 1.26 -14.50 -7.58
CA GLU A 129 0.58 -13.21 -7.41
C GLU A 129 -0.89 -13.41 -7.01
N ARG A 130 -1.57 -14.38 -7.62
CA ARG A 130 -2.97 -14.70 -7.32
C ARG A 130 -3.16 -15.27 -5.91
N GLU A 131 -2.27 -16.16 -5.45
CA GLU A 131 -2.34 -16.64 -4.06
C GLU A 131 -2.05 -15.52 -3.06
N ASP A 132 -1.17 -14.56 -3.40
CA ASP A 132 -0.93 -13.38 -2.56
C ASP A 132 -2.15 -12.47 -2.47
N GLN A 133 -2.87 -12.22 -3.58
CA GLN A 133 -4.13 -11.46 -3.52
C GLN A 133 -5.19 -12.20 -2.71
N ARG A 134 -5.33 -13.51 -2.92
CA ARG A 134 -6.28 -14.33 -2.17
C ARG A 134 -5.97 -14.33 -0.67
N LYS A 135 -4.70 -14.46 -0.30
CA LYS A 135 -4.23 -14.35 1.09
C LYS A 135 -4.53 -12.96 1.66
N THR A 136 -4.26 -11.91 0.89
CA THR A 136 -4.53 -10.52 1.25
C THR A 136 -6.01 -10.32 1.56
N GLY A 137 -6.91 -10.71 0.64
CA GLY A 137 -8.35 -10.61 0.85
C GLY A 137 -8.84 -11.37 2.09
N ARG A 138 -8.31 -12.58 2.35
CA ARG A 138 -8.64 -13.35 3.56
C ARG A 138 -8.23 -12.63 4.84
N ILE A 139 -7.03 -12.04 4.88
CA ILE A 139 -6.54 -11.33 6.08
C ILE A 139 -7.37 -10.08 6.33
N PHE A 140 -7.66 -9.29 5.29
CA PHE A 140 -8.56 -8.14 5.40
C PHE A 140 -9.92 -8.56 5.98
N GLU A 141 -10.58 -9.55 5.37
CA GLU A 141 -11.89 -10.02 5.83
C GLU A 141 -11.86 -10.49 7.30
N GLN A 142 -10.82 -11.23 7.70
CA GLN A 142 -10.66 -11.71 9.07
C GLN A 142 -10.40 -10.58 10.09
N ARG A 143 -9.70 -9.51 9.69
CA ARG A 143 -9.23 -8.47 10.60
C ARG A 143 -10.13 -7.23 10.63
N THR A 144 -10.80 -6.91 9.54
CA THR A 144 -11.61 -5.71 9.36
C THR A 144 -13.10 -6.03 9.16
N GLY A 145 -13.44 -7.30 8.92
CA GLY A 145 -14.79 -7.75 8.59
C GLY A 145 -15.18 -7.52 7.13
N GLN A 146 -14.29 -6.97 6.30
CA GLN A 146 -14.55 -6.64 4.90
C GLN A 146 -13.34 -6.97 4.02
N ARG A 147 -13.58 -7.40 2.80
CA ARG A 147 -12.53 -7.51 1.77
C ARG A 147 -12.19 -6.10 1.25
N PRO A 148 -10.93 -5.84 0.86
CA PRO A 148 -10.55 -4.56 0.28
C PRO A 148 -11.16 -4.43 -1.11
N VAL A 149 -11.74 -3.28 -1.43
CA VAL A 149 -12.32 -3.00 -2.76
C VAL A 149 -11.43 -2.06 -3.60
N GLY A 150 -10.45 -1.43 -2.96
CA GLY A 150 -9.38 -0.67 -3.61
C GLY A 150 -8.09 -1.47 -3.66
N TYR A 151 -7.31 -1.26 -4.73
CA TYR A 151 -6.01 -1.88 -4.93
C TYR A 151 -4.99 -0.86 -5.45
N LEU A 152 -3.78 -0.88 -4.88
CA LEU A 152 -2.58 -0.22 -5.40
C LEU A 152 -1.48 -1.28 -5.52
N SER A 153 -0.76 -1.30 -6.63
CA SER A 153 0.35 -2.24 -6.79
C SER A 153 1.60 -1.69 -6.11
N THR A 154 2.31 -2.53 -5.34
CA THR A 154 3.61 -2.21 -4.73
C THR A 154 4.53 -1.44 -5.68
N GLY A 155 5.07 -0.32 -5.23
CA GLY A 155 5.98 0.52 -6.02
C GLY A 155 5.35 1.08 -7.31
N VAL A 156 4.03 1.08 -7.42
CA VAL A 156 3.25 1.47 -8.61
C VAL A 156 3.67 0.68 -9.86
N ARG A 157 4.01 -0.59 -9.67
CA ARG A 157 4.56 -1.48 -10.71
C ARG A 157 3.80 -2.81 -10.79
N PRO A 158 2.58 -2.81 -11.37
CA PRO A 158 1.86 -4.05 -11.63
C PRO A 158 2.60 -4.95 -12.63
N SER A 159 2.32 -6.24 -12.58
CA SER A 159 2.63 -7.19 -13.66
C SER A 159 1.58 -7.09 -14.77
N ASN A 160 1.82 -7.76 -15.91
CA ASN A 160 0.80 -7.87 -16.96
C ASN A 160 -0.45 -8.66 -16.52
N ASN A 161 -0.32 -9.49 -15.48
CA ASN A 161 -1.38 -10.33 -14.95
C ASN A 161 -2.20 -9.61 -13.87
N THR A 162 -1.64 -8.58 -13.22
CA THR A 162 -2.28 -7.91 -12.07
C THR A 162 -3.72 -7.48 -12.36
N PRO A 163 -4.07 -6.81 -13.48
CA PRO A 163 -5.45 -6.39 -13.71
C PRO A 163 -6.45 -7.55 -13.76
N GLU A 164 -6.06 -8.68 -14.36
CA GLU A 164 -6.90 -9.88 -14.45
C GLU A 164 -7.05 -10.54 -13.08
N ILE A 165 -5.94 -10.72 -12.35
CA ILE A 165 -5.95 -11.31 -11.01
C ILE A 165 -6.82 -10.49 -10.04
N ILE A 166 -6.72 -9.16 -10.07
CA ILE A 166 -7.54 -8.29 -9.23
C ILE A 166 -9.02 -8.39 -9.62
N ALA A 167 -9.34 -8.47 -10.91
CA ALA A 167 -10.72 -8.68 -11.34
C ALA A 167 -11.27 -10.05 -10.90
N GLU A 168 -10.44 -11.09 -10.81
CA GLU A 168 -10.84 -12.43 -10.35
C GLU A 168 -11.04 -12.53 -8.83
N GLU A 169 -10.19 -11.88 -8.03
CA GLU A 169 -10.22 -11.98 -6.57
C GLU A 169 -11.17 -10.96 -5.89
N GLY A 170 -11.72 -10.04 -6.69
CA GLY A 170 -12.68 -9.00 -6.28
C GLY A 170 -12.04 -7.91 -5.43
#